data_AF-A0A8T2WP83-F1
#
_entry.id   AF-A0A8T2WP83-F1
#
_cell.length_a   1.000
_cell.length_b   1.000
_cell.length_c   1.000
_cell.angle_alpha   90.00
_cell.angle_beta   90.00
_cell.angle_gamma   90.00
#
_symmetry.space_group_name_H-M   'P 1'
#
loop_
_entity.id
_entity.type
_entity.pdbx_description
1 polymer ?
#
loop_
_entity_poly.entity_id
_entity_poly.type
_entity_poly.pdbx_seq_one_letter_code
_entity_poly.pdbx_strand_id
1 'polypeptide(L)'
;MESGAGITNERLAVVLKDPSCFGQFRNGSNPWMARYVYGLIFLFSNLLAWAARDYGRGASVTLEKLKVCAGKSDCSGAEGVLRVSLGCFIFYIIMFLSTVGTSKLHGRRDAWHSGWWTAKIVLWISLTIITFLVPSAFFQIYGEIAHFGAGVFLLIQLISVISFIRWLNDCCQSEKNAVRCHINVMLVATTSYVVCILGVILMYIWYTPEPSCLLNIFFITWTLVLLQLMTSVSLHPKVNAGFLTPGLMGLYVVFLCWCAIRSEPAGESCNRKAEASRRTDWLTIIVISRSLKALLLHCLLLL
;
A
#
# COMPACT_ATOMS: atom_id res chain seq x y z
N MET A 1 20.19 -30.31 -42.08
CA MET A 1 18.75 -30.16 -41.92
C MET A 1 18.33 -30.94 -40.69
N GLU A 2 18.56 -30.38 -39.51
CA GLU A 2 17.68 -29.40 -38.82
C GLU A 2 16.62 -30.17 -38.02
N SER A 3 16.82 -30.44 -36.73
CA SER A 3 17.01 -29.51 -35.59
C SER A 3 15.76 -28.66 -35.36
N GLY A 4 14.87 -29.14 -34.49
CA GLY A 4 13.65 -28.40 -34.13
C GLY A 4 12.97 -28.84 -32.82
N ALA A 5 13.49 -29.84 -32.10
CA ALA A 5 12.85 -30.35 -30.88
C ALA A 5 13.70 -30.21 -29.59
N GLY A 6 14.96 -29.78 -29.70
CA GLY A 6 15.89 -29.70 -28.56
C GLY A 6 15.96 -28.35 -27.82
N ILE A 7 15.52 -27.25 -28.44
CA ILE A 7 15.85 -25.89 -27.98
C ILE A 7 14.94 -25.40 -26.84
N THR A 8 13.69 -25.89 -26.77
CA THR A 8 12.68 -25.37 -25.82
C THR A 8 12.83 -25.95 -24.41
N ASN A 9 13.25 -27.21 -24.29
CA ASN A 9 13.48 -27.84 -22.98
C ASN A 9 14.82 -27.45 -22.35
N GLU A 10 15.85 -27.17 -23.14
CA GLU A 10 17.11 -26.65 -22.58
C GLU A 10 16.97 -25.22 -22.06
N ARG A 11 16.22 -24.33 -22.74
CA ARG A 11 15.98 -22.96 -22.22
C ARG A 11 15.17 -22.92 -20.94
N LEU A 12 14.22 -23.84 -20.75
CA LEU A 12 13.43 -23.91 -19.52
C LEU A 12 14.21 -24.52 -18.36
N ALA A 13 15.11 -25.48 -18.64
CA ALA A 13 16.00 -26.08 -17.65
C ALA A 13 17.14 -25.13 -17.21
N VAL A 14 17.61 -24.23 -18.09
CA VAL A 14 18.63 -23.22 -17.76
C VAL A 14 18.07 -22.15 -16.80
N VAL A 15 16.79 -21.79 -16.90
CA VAL A 15 16.18 -20.79 -15.99
C VAL A 15 15.90 -21.36 -14.59
N LEU A 16 15.70 -22.67 -14.45
CA LEU A 16 15.40 -23.32 -13.17
C LEU A 16 16.63 -23.82 -12.40
N LYS A 17 17.83 -23.68 -12.97
CA LYS A 17 19.07 -24.16 -12.35
C LYS A 17 20.15 -23.08 -12.30
N ASP A 18 19.84 -21.96 -11.64
CA ASP A 18 20.86 -21.00 -11.25
C ASP A 18 20.89 -20.85 -9.72
N PRO A 19 21.89 -21.43 -9.02
CA PRO A 19 21.99 -21.38 -7.57
C PRO A 19 22.52 -20.02 -7.05
N SER A 20 22.31 -18.91 -7.79
CA SER A 20 23.01 -17.65 -7.55
C SER A 20 22.13 -16.39 -7.53
N CYS A 21 20.92 -16.46 -6.96
CA CYS A 21 20.11 -15.27 -6.61
C CYS A 21 20.96 -14.18 -5.90
N PHE A 22 21.95 -14.61 -5.12
CA PHE A 22 22.92 -13.74 -4.44
C PHE A 22 23.96 -13.08 -5.38
N GLY A 23 24.34 -13.74 -6.48
CA GLY A 23 25.25 -13.21 -7.50
C GLY A 23 24.59 -12.16 -8.40
N GLN A 24 23.32 -12.39 -8.74
CA GLN A 24 22.50 -11.45 -9.53
C GLN A 24 22.26 -10.14 -8.75
N PHE A 25 22.09 -10.23 -7.43
CA PHE A 25 22.05 -9.08 -6.51
C PHE A 25 23.37 -8.29 -6.40
N ARG A 26 24.51 -8.93 -6.69
CA ARG A 26 25.84 -8.31 -6.46
C ARG A 26 26.35 -7.50 -7.65
N ASN A 27 26.00 -7.84 -8.89
CA ASN A 27 26.61 -7.18 -10.06
C ASN A 27 25.78 -7.08 -11.35
N GLY A 28 24.50 -7.51 -11.37
CA GLY A 28 23.65 -7.40 -12.56
C GLY A 28 22.82 -6.12 -12.57
N SER A 29 23.10 -5.17 -13.46
CA SER A 29 22.22 -4.01 -13.69
C SER A 29 20.94 -4.47 -14.39
N ASN A 30 19.86 -4.66 -13.63
CA ASN A 30 18.55 -5.05 -14.16
C ASN A 30 17.49 -4.03 -13.73
N PRO A 31 16.96 -3.21 -14.65
CA PRO A 31 16.05 -2.11 -14.30
C PRO A 31 14.71 -2.62 -13.73
N TRP A 32 14.25 -3.79 -14.17
CA TRP A 32 13.09 -4.46 -13.60
C TRP A 32 13.34 -4.87 -12.15
N MET A 33 14.48 -5.49 -11.87
CA MET A 33 14.87 -5.88 -10.50
C MET A 33 14.91 -4.67 -9.57
N ALA A 34 15.40 -3.53 -10.05
CA ALA A 34 15.48 -2.32 -9.24
C ALA A 34 14.12 -1.86 -8.72
N ARG A 35 13.08 -1.89 -9.56
CA ARG A 35 11.71 -1.56 -9.16
C ARG A 35 11.21 -2.45 -8.02
N TYR A 36 11.42 -3.76 -8.13
CA TYR A 36 11.01 -4.70 -7.09
C TYR A 36 11.76 -4.49 -5.78
N VAL A 37 13.08 -4.28 -5.82
CA VAL A 37 13.87 -4.09 -4.60
C VAL A 37 13.47 -2.80 -3.87
N TYR A 38 13.26 -1.69 -4.59
CA TYR A 38 12.72 -0.48 -3.97
C TYR A 38 11.30 -0.72 -3.41
N GLY A 39 10.45 -1.46 -4.12
CA GLY A 39 9.13 -1.85 -3.59
C GLY A 39 9.22 -2.66 -2.29
N LEU A 40 10.16 -3.61 -2.22
CA LEU A 40 10.41 -4.41 -1.02
C LEU A 40 10.96 -3.56 0.14
N ILE A 41 11.88 -2.62 -0.12
CA ILE A 41 12.39 -1.69 0.90
C ILE A 41 11.25 -0.85 1.48
N PHE A 42 10.37 -0.31 0.61
CA PHE A 42 9.18 0.42 1.07
C PHE A 42 8.26 -0.47 1.89
N LEU A 43 8.03 -1.72 1.47
CA LEU A 43 7.21 -2.69 2.19
C LEU A 43 7.77 -2.98 3.58
N PHE A 44 9.07 -3.30 3.69
CA PHE A 44 9.72 -3.53 4.97
C PHE A 44 9.69 -2.29 5.86
N SER A 45 9.84 -1.09 5.30
CA SER A 45 9.70 0.16 6.05
C SER A 45 8.30 0.32 6.65
N ASN A 46 7.25 -0.03 5.91
CA ASN A 46 5.88 -0.02 6.42
C ASN A 46 5.65 -1.06 7.52
N LEU A 47 6.23 -2.27 7.38
CA LEU A 47 6.19 -3.29 8.43
C LEU A 47 6.94 -2.84 9.69
N LEU A 48 8.08 -2.18 9.55
CA LEU A 48 8.83 -1.57 10.65
C LEU A 48 8.04 -0.44 11.32
N ALA A 49 7.37 0.41 10.55
CA ALA A 49 6.51 1.46 11.09
C ALA A 49 5.32 0.88 11.87
N TRP A 50 4.68 -0.17 11.34
CA TRP A 50 3.64 -0.92 12.05
C TRP A 50 4.17 -1.54 13.34
N ALA A 51 5.34 -2.18 13.29
CA ALA A 51 5.98 -2.75 14.48
C ALA A 51 6.35 -1.67 15.51
N ALA A 52 6.84 -0.50 15.06
CA ALA A 52 7.14 0.64 15.93
C ALA A 52 5.87 1.19 16.60
N ARG A 53 4.74 1.21 15.89
CA ARG A 53 3.45 1.64 16.44
C ARG A 53 2.93 0.69 17.51
N ASP A 54 2.94 -0.62 17.25
CA ASP A 54 2.29 -1.62 18.10
C ASP A 54 3.23 -2.13 19.23
N TYR A 55 4.54 -2.24 18.98
CA TYR A 55 5.54 -2.77 19.93
C TYR A 55 6.52 -1.70 20.48
N GLY A 56 6.46 -0.46 20.02
CA GLY A 56 7.37 0.63 20.45
C GLY A 56 7.34 0.94 21.95
N ARG A 57 6.31 0.47 22.67
CA ARG A 57 6.22 0.55 24.14
C ARG A 57 7.34 -0.22 24.85
N GLY A 58 7.82 -1.34 24.29
CA GLY A 58 8.87 -2.17 24.92
C GLY A 58 10.29 -1.63 24.73
N ALA A 59 10.55 -0.90 23.63
CA ALA A 59 11.88 -0.36 23.30
C ALA A 59 12.17 1.01 23.93
N SER A 60 11.17 1.63 24.57
CA SER A 60 11.26 3.00 25.12
C SER A 60 11.85 3.09 26.54
N VAL A 61 12.28 1.98 27.15
CA VAL A 61 12.92 1.98 28.48
C VAL A 61 14.23 2.79 28.49
N THR A 62 14.86 3.02 27.33
CA THR A 62 16.10 3.81 27.22
C THR A 62 15.86 5.28 26.84
N LEU A 63 14.63 5.69 26.47
CA LEU A 63 14.32 7.04 25.97
C LEU A 63 13.43 7.84 26.92
N GLU A 64 13.61 7.66 28.23
CA GLU A 64 12.87 8.39 29.27
C GLU A 64 13.18 9.90 29.33
N LYS A 65 14.19 10.38 28.58
CA LYS A 65 14.67 11.78 28.61
C LYS A 65 14.02 12.76 27.62
N LEU A 66 13.04 12.36 26.80
CA LEU A 66 12.43 13.21 25.76
C LEU A 66 10.90 13.32 25.84
N LYS A 67 10.32 13.23 27.06
CA LYS A 67 8.87 13.39 27.27
C LYS A 67 8.41 14.83 27.00
N VAL A 68 7.86 15.07 25.81
CA VAL A 68 6.92 16.17 25.51
C VAL A 68 5.47 15.66 25.39
N CYS A 69 5.25 14.34 25.49
CA CYS A 69 3.90 13.78 25.60
C CYS A 69 3.48 13.72 27.07
N ALA A 70 2.58 14.61 27.47
CA ALA A 70 1.94 14.64 28.79
C ALA A 70 1.06 13.39 29.02
N GLY A 71 1.67 12.26 29.36
CA GLY A 71 1.02 11.12 30.01
C GLY A 71 0.02 10.28 29.19
N LYS A 72 -0.26 10.58 27.92
CA LYS A 72 -1.14 9.73 27.08
C LYS A 72 -0.34 8.64 26.34
N SER A 73 -0.74 7.39 26.57
CA SER A 73 -0.12 6.15 26.06
C SER A 73 -0.10 5.99 24.53
N ASP A 74 -0.83 6.84 23.80
CA ASP A 74 -1.01 6.74 22.34
C ASP A 74 -0.05 7.64 21.56
N CYS A 75 0.55 8.63 22.23
CA CYS A 75 1.49 9.59 21.63
C CYS A 75 2.80 8.92 21.18
N SER A 76 3.29 7.94 21.94
CA SER A 76 4.55 7.24 21.66
C SER A 76 4.50 6.36 20.42
N GLY A 77 3.32 5.81 20.07
CA GLY A 77 3.17 4.96 18.87
C GLY A 77 3.20 5.76 17.57
N ALA A 78 2.51 6.90 17.53
CA ALA A 78 2.51 7.79 16.37
C ALA A 78 3.90 8.39 16.09
N GLU A 79 4.63 8.76 17.15
CA GLU A 79 6.00 9.27 17.02
C GLU A 79 6.97 8.22 16.43
N GLY A 80 6.83 6.95 16.82
CA GLY A 80 7.61 5.84 16.25
C GLY A 80 7.38 5.66 14.76
N VAL A 81 6.14 5.77 14.29
CA VAL A 81 5.79 5.72 12.86
C VAL A 81 6.46 6.87 12.09
N LEU A 82 6.40 8.10 12.63
CA LEU A 82 7.00 9.27 12.00
C LEU A 82 8.53 9.16 11.90
N ARG A 83 9.20 8.58 12.90
CA ARG A 83 10.66 8.33 12.86
C ARG A 83 11.03 7.37 11.73
N VAL A 84 10.37 6.21 11.67
CA VAL A 84 10.61 5.22 10.61
C VAL A 84 10.29 5.80 9.23
N SER A 85 9.18 6.54 9.10
CA SER A 85 8.79 7.15 7.82
C SER A 85 9.79 8.22 7.38
N LEU A 86 10.34 9.01 8.31
CA LEU A 86 11.37 10.01 8.01
C LEU A 86 12.64 9.36 7.47
N GLY A 87 13.10 8.26 8.07
CA GLY A 87 14.29 7.55 7.60
C GLY A 87 14.10 7.01 6.18
N CYS A 88 12.92 6.46 5.91
CA CYS A 88 12.50 6.02 4.58
C CYS A 88 12.43 7.20 3.59
N PHE A 89 11.83 8.32 3.98
CA PHE A 89 11.72 9.52 3.16
C PHE A 89 13.10 10.07 2.75
N ILE A 90 14.02 10.21 3.70
CA ILE A 90 15.39 10.69 3.44
C ILE A 90 16.11 9.74 2.48
N PHE A 91 15.97 8.42 2.66
CA PHE A 91 16.54 7.43 1.76
C PHE A 91 16.05 7.63 0.31
N TYR A 92 14.74 7.74 0.09
CA TYR A 92 14.21 7.95 -1.26
C TYR A 92 14.57 9.31 -1.85
N ILE A 93 14.68 10.37 -1.04
CA ILE A 93 15.17 11.68 -1.50
C ILE A 93 16.63 11.60 -1.94
N ILE A 94 17.51 10.95 -1.17
CA ILE A 94 18.90 10.73 -1.55
C ILE A 94 18.97 9.96 -2.87
N MET A 95 18.16 8.90 -3.00
CA MET A 95 18.11 8.11 -4.23
C MET A 95 17.59 8.92 -5.41
N PHE A 96 16.56 9.73 -5.22
CA PHE A 96 16.04 10.65 -6.23
C PHE A 96 17.11 11.65 -6.67
N LEU A 97 17.70 12.42 -5.75
CA LEU A 97 18.73 13.41 -6.06
C LEU A 97 19.96 12.79 -6.73
N SER A 98 20.39 11.62 -6.29
CA SER A 98 21.52 10.90 -6.89
C SER A 98 21.26 10.49 -8.36
N THR A 99 20.00 10.42 -8.79
CA THR A 99 19.58 9.98 -10.13
C THR A 99 19.01 11.09 -11.02
N VAL A 100 18.65 12.26 -10.48
CA VAL A 100 18.13 13.44 -11.21
C VAL A 100 19.04 13.88 -12.35
N GLY A 101 18.56 13.86 -13.59
CA GLY A 101 19.34 14.25 -14.77
C GLY A 101 20.09 13.09 -15.44
N THR A 102 19.70 11.84 -15.14
CA THR A 102 20.12 10.67 -15.91
C THR A 102 19.35 10.61 -17.22
N SER A 103 20.06 10.70 -18.35
CA SER A 103 19.48 10.60 -19.70
C SER A 103 19.97 9.40 -20.50
N LYS A 104 21.03 8.71 -20.05
CA LYS A 104 21.66 7.59 -20.76
C LYS A 104 21.56 6.28 -19.96
N LEU A 105 21.07 5.23 -20.61
CA LEU A 105 21.19 3.83 -20.15
C LEU A 105 22.69 3.45 -20.10
N HIS A 106 23.13 2.75 -19.05
CA HIS A 106 24.54 2.37 -18.79
C HIS A 106 25.48 3.49 -18.30
N GLY A 107 24.94 4.62 -17.80
CA GLY A 107 25.75 5.62 -17.11
C GLY A 107 26.16 5.20 -15.68
N ARG A 108 27.15 5.87 -15.08
CA ARG A 108 27.55 5.66 -13.67
C ARG A 108 26.37 5.77 -12.69
N ARG A 109 25.41 6.66 -12.99
CA ARG A 109 24.20 6.91 -12.19
C ARG A 109 23.15 5.81 -12.33
N ASP A 110 23.05 5.22 -13.52
CA ASP A 110 22.19 4.05 -13.76
C ASP A 110 22.76 2.81 -13.07
N ALA A 111 24.09 2.60 -13.14
CA ALA A 111 24.75 1.55 -12.37
C ALA A 111 24.57 1.72 -10.85
N TRP A 112 24.61 2.96 -10.34
CA TRP A 112 24.24 3.27 -8.96
C TRP A 112 22.76 2.97 -8.70
N HIS A 113 21.82 3.36 -9.57
CA HIS A 113 20.39 3.16 -9.36
C HIS A 113 19.96 1.69 -9.40
N SER A 114 20.49 0.93 -10.35
CA SER A 114 20.08 -0.46 -10.66
C SER A 114 20.97 -1.53 -10.00
N GLY A 115 22.13 -1.14 -9.45
CA GLY A 115 23.09 -2.03 -8.79
C GLY A 115 23.38 -1.65 -7.33
N TRP A 116 24.56 -2.02 -6.81
CA TRP A 116 25.08 -1.59 -5.49
C TRP A 116 24.10 -1.76 -4.32
N TRP A 117 23.32 -2.86 -4.34
CA TRP A 117 22.23 -3.09 -3.40
C TRP A 117 22.69 -3.17 -1.95
N THR A 118 23.81 -3.85 -1.67
CA THR A 118 24.35 -3.96 -0.30
C THR A 118 24.60 -2.59 0.32
N ALA A 119 25.21 -1.66 -0.44
CA ALA A 119 25.46 -0.30 0.06
C ALA A 119 24.17 0.46 0.35
N LYS A 120 23.14 0.31 -0.51
CA LYS A 120 21.83 0.96 -0.30
C LYS A 120 21.07 0.39 0.89
N ILE A 121 21.11 -0.92 1.10
CA ILE A 121 20.46 -1.56 2.25
C ILE A 121 21.12 -1.07 3.55
N VAL A 122 22.45 -1.01 3.60
CA VAL A 122 23.18 -0.45 4.74
C VAL A 122 22.83 1.03 4.95
N LEU A 123 22.75 1.82 3.88
CA LEU A 123 22.34 3.22 3.93
C LEU A 123 20.92 3.38 4.48
N TRP A 124 19.96 2.60 3.99
CA TRP A 124 18.56 2.61 4.45
C TRP A 124 18.43 2.25 5.93
N ILE A 125 19.10 1.17 6.37
CA ILE A 125 19.11 0.77 7.79
C ILE A 125 19.72 1.88 8.65
N SER A 126 20.87 2.43 8.23
CA SER A 126 21.57 3.47 8.97
C SER A 126 20.74 4.74 9.11
N LEU A 127 20.11 5.21 8.02
CA LEU A 127 19.22 6.37 8.04
C LEU A 127 18.02 6.12 8.96
N THR A 128 17.42 4.93 8.91
CA THR A 128 16.32 4.56 9.80
C THR A 128 16.75 4.65 11.27
N ILE A 129 17.90 4.10 11.64
CA ILE A 129 18.43 4.16 13.02
C ILE A 129 18.73 5.61 13.44
N ILE A 130 19.38 6.41 12.58
CA ILE A 130 19.77 7.79 12.89
C ILE A 130 18.54 8.65 13.23
N THR A 131 17.39 8.44 12.57
CA THR A 131 16.18 9.21 12.88
C THR A 131 15.66 9.00 14.30
N PHE A 132 16.02 7.89 14.98
CA PHE A 132 15.67 7.69 16.39
C PHE A 132 16.50 8.54 17.36
N LEU A 133 17.64 9.08 16.91
CA LEU A 133 18.49 9.99 17.68
C LEU A 133 18.01 11.44 17.57
N VAL A 134 17.11 11.75 16.63
CA VAL A 134 16.60 13.11 16.40
C VAL A 134 15.61 13.50 17.52
N PRO A 135 15.69 14.73 18.07
CA PRO A 135 14.77 15.20 19.10
C PRO A 135 13.31 15.26 18.63
N SER A 136 12.36 15.01 19.56
CA SER A 136 10.91 14.96 19.31
C SER A 136 10.32 16.26 18.75
N ALA A 137 10.90 17.42 19.05
CA ALA A 137 10.44 18.72 18.55
C ALA A 137 10.44 18.81 17.01
N PHE A 138 11.40 18.15 16.33
CA PHE A 138 11.46 18.14 14.87
C PHE A 138 10.29 17.38 14.23
N PHE A 139 9.79 16.35 14.92
CA PHE A 139 8.74 15.48 14.38
C PHE A 139 7.36 16.12 14.36
N GLN A 140 7.12 17.20 15.12
CA GLN A 140 5.88 17.97 15.00
C GLN A 140 5.79 18.67 13.64
N ILE A 141 6.86 19.35 13.22
CA ILE A 141 6.93 20.03 11.91
C ILE A 141 6.88 19.00 10.77
N TYR A 142 7.63 17.91 10.92
CA TYR A 142 7.61 16.84 9.93
C TYR A 142 6.22 16.17 9.84
N GLY A 143 5.49 16.06 10.95
CA GLY A 143 4.12 15.55 10.97
C GLY A 143 3.19 16.34 10.04
N GLU A 144 3.25 17.67 10.05
CA GLU A 144 2.45 18.51 9.14
C GLU A 144 2.83 18.29 7.67
N ILE A 145 4.12 18.21 7.36
CA ILE A 145 4.62 17.91 6.01
C ILE A 145 4.15 16.51 5.57
N ALA A 146 4.19 15.54 6.49
CA ALA A 146 3.76 14.16 6.23
C ALA A 146 2.26 14.07 5.95
N HIS A 147 1.41 14.89 6.59
CA HIS A 147 -0.01 14.97 6.27
C HIS A 147 -0.25 15.43 4.83
N PHE A 148 0.44 16.49 4.38
CA PHE A 148 0.37 16.93 2.98
C PHE A 148 0.86 15.83 2.02
N GLY A 149 2.00 15.20 2.34
CA GLY A 149 2.55 14.10 1.56
C GLY A 149 1.63 12.89 1.46
N ALA A 150 0.91 12.55 2.53
CA ALA A 150 -0.08 11.47 2.54
C ALA A 150 -1.24 11.75 1.57
N GLY A 151 -1.70 13.00 1.50
CA GLY A 151 -2.71 13.42 0.52
C GLY A 151 -2.24 13.22 -0.93
N VAL A 152 -1.01 13.62 -1.25
CA VAL A 152 -0.40 13.39 -2.57
C VAL A 152 -0.26 11.90 -2.87
N PHE A 153 0.18 11.11 -1.88
CA PHE A 153 0.32 9.66 -2.02
C PHE A 153 -1.03 8.97 -2.31
N LEU A 154 -2.10 9.38 -1.63
CA LEU A 154 -3.46 8.88 -1.89
C LEU A 154 -3.94 9.21 -3.30
N LEU A 155 -3.59 10.39 -3.84
CA LEU A 155 -3.91 10.77 -5.22
C LEU A 155 -3.16 9.89 -6.23
N ILE A 156 -1.87 9.65 -6.00
CA ILE A 156 -1.07 8.76 -6.87
C ILE A 156 -1.61 7.32 -6.80
N GLN A 157 -1.94 6.84 -5.61
CA GLN A 157 -2.56 5.53 -5.42
C GLN A 157 -3.89 5.42 -6.17
N LEU A 158 -4.72 6.46 -6.13
CA LEU A 158 -5.97 6.53 -6.87
C LEU A 158 -5.74 6.42 -8.40
N ILE A 159 -4.81 7.20 -8.95
CA ILE A 159 -4.47 7.15 -10.39
C ILE A 159 -3.93 5.76 -10.77
N SER A 160 -3.12 5.16 -9.90
CA SER A 160 -2.59 3.81 -10.07
C SER A 160 -3.71 2.76 -10.11
N VAL A 161 -4.67 2.82 -9.18
CA VAL A 161 -5.83 1.92 -9.15
C VAL A 161 -6.68 2.07 -10.42
N ILE A 162 -6.96 3.30 -10.89
CA ILE A 162 -7.71 3.52 -12.13
C ILE A 162 -6.98 2.95 -13.34
N SER A 163 -5.67 3.16 -13.42
CA SER A 163 -4.85 2.64 -14.52
C SER A 163 -4.79 1.11 -14.49
N PHE A 164 -4.74 0.53 -13.30
CA PHE A 164 -4.80 -0.90 -13.09
C PHE A 164 -6.16 -1.50 -13.52
N ILE A 165 -7.28 -0.88 -13.15
CA ILE A 165 -8.62 -1.29 -13.56
C ILE A 165 -8.77 -1.24 -15.09
N ARG A 166 -8.28 -0.17 -15.74
CA ARG A 166 -8.29 -0.06 -17.20
C ARG A 166 -7.47 -1.15 -17.86
N TRP A 167 -6.26 -1.40 -17.35
CA TRP A 167 -5.42 -2.49 -17.84
C TRP A 167 -6.11 -3.86 -17.71
N LEU A 168 -6.78 -4.14 -16.58
CA LEU A 168 -7.55 -5.39 -16.42
C LEU A 168 -8.65 -5.54 -17.47
N ASN A 169 -9.38 -4.44 -17.71
CA ASN A 169 -10.46 -4.42 -18.69
C ASN A 169 -9.94 -4.70 -20.11
N ASP A 170 -8.86 -4.01 -20.51
CA ASP A 170 -8.27 -4.11 -21.84
C ASP A 170 -7.61 -5.48 -22.05
N CYS A 171 -6.92 -6.02 -21.04
CA CYS A 171 -6.31 -7.35 -21.10
C CYS A 171 -7.33 -8.46 -21.32
N CYS A 172 -8.48 -8.41 -20.62
CA CYS A 172 -9.52 -9.42 -20.82
C CYS A 172 -10.23 -9.32 -22.16
N GLN A 173 -10.23 -8.16 -22.81
CA GLN A 173 -10.83 -8.00 -24.14
C GLN A 173 -9.93 -8.57 -25.26
N SER A 174 -8.61 -8.64 -25.03
CA SER A 174 -7.61 -9.03 -26.03
C SER A 174 -7.38 -10.56 -26.15
N GLU A 175 -7.76 -11.36 -25.15
CA GLU A 175 -7.47 -12.79 -25.15
C GLU A 175 -8.37 -13.64 -26.08
N LYS A 176 -7.76 -14.67 -26.71
CA LYS A 176 -8.47 -15.69 -27.50
C LYS A 176 -9.51 -16.50 -26.70
N ASN A 177 -9.42 -16.48 -25.36
CA ASN A 177 -10.40 -17.04 -24.41
C ASN A 177 -11.27 -15.95 -23.73
N ALA A 178 -11.60 -14.88 -24.45
CA ALA A 178 -12.31 -13.69 -23.97
C ALA A 178 -13.54 -14.01 -23.10
N VAL A 179 -14.31 -15.05 -23.44
CA VAL A 179 -15.54 -15.39 -22.70
C VAL A 179 -15.26 -15.79 -21.24
N ARG A 180 -14.21 -16.59 -20.98
CA ARG A 180 -13.88 -17.05 -19.62
C ARG A 180 -13.23 -15.93 -18.79
N CYS A 181 -12.38 -15.11 -19.40
CA CYS A 181 -11.81 -13.91 -18.75
C CYS A 181 -12.92 -12.93 -18.38
N HIS A 182 -13.83 -12.65 -19.31
CA HIS A 182 -14.97 -11.75 -19.10
C HIS A 182 -15.90 -12.24 -17.99
N ILE A 183 -16.23 -13.55 -17.94
CA ILE A 183 -17.03 -14.11 -16.84
C ILE A 183 -16.32 -13.94 -15.48
N ASN A 184 -15.03 -14.23 -15.40
CA ASN A 184 -14.26 -14.09 -14.15
C ASN A 184 -14.19 -12.64 -13.70
N VAL A 185 -13.92 -11.71 -14.61
CA VAL A 185 -13.85 -10.27 -14.29
C VAL A 185 -15.20 -9.71 -13.90
N MET A 186 -16.29 -10.12 -14.56
CA MET A 186 -17.65 -9.77 -14.15
C MET A 186 -17.98 -10.34 -12.76
N LEU A 187 -17.58 -11.57 -12.45
CA LEU A 187 -17.76 -12.16 -11.12
C LEU A 187 -16.98 -11.36 -10.06
N VAL A 188 -15.74 -11.00 -10.33
CA VAL A 188 -14.94 -10.14 -9.43
C VAL A 188 -15.59 -8.77 -9.25
N ALA A 189 -16.11 -8.18 -10.33
CA ALA A 189 -16.84 -6.91 -10.25
C ALA A 189 -18.10 -7.01 -9.39
N THR A 190 -18.95 -8.01 -9.63
CA THR A 190 -20.19 -8.20 -8.86
C THR A 190 -19.91 -8.50 -7.40
N THR A 191 -18.93 -9.36 -7.10
CA THR A 191 -18.52 -9.65 -5.73
C THR A 191 -17.93 -8.42 -5.03
N SER A 192 -17.10 -7.63 -5.73
CA SER A 192 -16.57 -6.37 -5.19
C SER A 192 -17.67 -5.39 -4.82
N TYR A 193 -18.70 -5.24 -5.67
CA TYR A 193 -19.84 -4.37 -5.41
C TYR A 193 -20.67 -4.84 -4.21
N VAL A 194 -20.95 -6.16 -4.09
CA VAL A 194 -21.64 -6.73 -2.92
C VAL A 194 -20.85 -6.45 -1.64
N VAL A 195 -19.52 -6.62 -1.67
CA VAL A 195 -18.64 -6.32 -0.53
C VAL A 195 -18.67 -4.82 -0.18
N CYS A 196 -18.73 -3.91 -1.16
CA CYS A 196 -18.89 -2.48 -0.90
C CYS A 196 -20.17 -2.18 -0.13
N ILE A 197 -21.31 -2.72 -0.58
CA ILE A 197 -22.61 -2.51 0.07
C ILE A 197 -22.60 -3.08 1.49
N LEU A 198 -22.08 -4.30 1.67
CA LEU A 198 -21.93 -4.89 3.01
C LEU A 198 -21.01 -4.07 3.91
N GLY A 199 -19.89 -3.56 3.37
CA GLY A 199 -18.96 -2.68 4.09
C GLY A 199 -19.63 -1.40 4.58
N VAL A 200 -20.43 -0.76 3.73
CA VAL A 200 -21.21 0.44 4.09
C VAL A 200 -22.23 0.13 5.19
N ILE A 201 -22.97 -0.98 5.08
CA ILE A 201 -23.94 -1.41 6.11
C ILE A 201 -23.23 -1.65 7.45
N LEU A 202 -22.09 -2.35 7.44
CA LEU A 202 -21.30 -2.60 8.65
C LEU A 202 -20.74 -1.30 9.26
N MET A 203 -20.36 -0.32 8.44
CA MET A 203 -19.92 0.99 8.92
C MET A 203 -21.04 1.73 9.66
N TYR A 204 -22.28 1.74 9.15
CA TYR A 204 -23.42 2.30 9.87
C TYR A 204 -23.67 1.57 11.21
N ILE A 205 -23.66 0.24 11.20
CA ILE A 205 -23.94 -0.56 12.42
C ILE A 205 -22.88 -0.36 13.53
N TRP A 206 -21.65 -0.04 13.18
CA TRP A 206 -20.54 0.05 14.14
C TRP A 206 -20.13 1.48 14.51
N TYR A 207 -20.29 2.46 13.60
CA TYR A 207 -19.84 3.84 13.81
C TYR A 207 -20.94 4.89 13.87
N THR A 208 -22.21 4.49 13.71
CA THR A 208 -23.36 5.39 13.91
C THR A 208 -24.39 4.76 14.87
N PRO A 209 -24.02 4.50 16.15
CA PRO A 209 -24.95 3.97 17.14
C PRO A 209 -26.01 5.00 17.55
N GLU A 210 -25.66 6.29 17.51
CA GLU A 210 -26.51 7.42 17.88
C GLU A 210 -26.60 8.43 16.72
N PRO A 211 -27.71 9.19 16.60
CA PRO A 211 -27.87 10.24 15.59
C PRO A 211 -26.96 11.46 15.84
N SER A 212 -26.33 11.56 17.01
CA SER A 212 -25.34 12.59 17.37
C SER A 212 -24.04 12.50 16.56
N CYS A 213 -23.75 11.34 15.95
CA CYS A 213 -22.53 11.06 15.18
C CYS A 213 -22.58 11.63 13.74
N LEU A 214 -22.86 12.92 13.60
CA LEU A 214 -23.13 13.57 12.31
C LEU A 214 -21.96 13.46 11.31
N LEU A 215 -20.71 13.52 11.80
CA LEU A 215 -19.51 13.45 10.95
C LEU A 215 -19.35 12.06 10.31
N ASN A 216 -19.54 10.98 11.09
CA ASN A 216 -19.51 9.61 10.57
C ASN A 216 -20.69 9.36 9.62
N ILE A 217 -21.89 9.84 9.96
CA ILE A 217 -23.06 9.76 9.07
C ILE A 217 -22.77 10.47 7.74
N PHE A 218 -22.19 11.68 7.78
CA PHE A 218 -21.83 12.45 6.59
C PHE A 218 -20.84 11.69 5.70
N PHE A 219 -19.73 11.18 6.24
CA PHE A 219 -18.74 10.45 5.44
C PHE A 219 -19.30 9.17 4.82
N ILE A 220 -20.09 8.39 5.57
CA ILE A 220 -20.67 7.14 5.07
C ILE A 220 -21.74 7.43 4.00
N THR A 221 -22.64 8.39 4.25
CA THR A 221 -23.70 8.77 3.28
C THR A 221 -23.10 9.26 1.98
N TRP A 222 -22.10 10.15 2.03
CA TRP A 222 -21.45 10.68 0.83
C TRP A 222 -20.68 9.60 0.07
N THR A 223 -20.06 8.66 0.78
CA THR A 223 -19.43 7.47 0.17
C THR A 223 -20.45 6.61 -0.59
N LEU A 224 -21.63 6.38 -0.01
CA LEU A 224 -22.71 5.65 -0.67
C LEU A 224 -23.24 6.40 -1.91
N VAL A 225 -23.44 7.71 -1.82
CA VAL A 225 -23.86 8.55 -2.95
C VAL A 225 -22.83 8.49 -4.08
N LEU A 226 -21.54 8.62 -3.77
CA LEU A 226 -20.46 8.51 -4.76
C LEU A 226 -20.43 7.13 -5.42
N LEU A 227 -20.62 6.05 -4.66
CA LEU A 227 -20.69 4.68 -5.19
C LEU A 227 -21.86 4.52 -6.18
N GLN A 228 -23.04 5.04 -5.84
CA GLN A 228 -24.21 4.98 -6.72
C GLN A 228 -24.06 5.86 -7.96
N LEU A 229 -23.47 7.06 -7.82
CA LEU A 229 -23.19 7.95 -8.94
C LEU A 229 -22.20 7.30 -9.91
N MET A 230 -21.09 6.74 -9.42
CA MET A 230 -20.12 6.02 -10.26
C MET A 230 -20.77 4.84 -10.99
N THR A 231 -21.63 4.08 -10.32
CA THR A 231 -22.36 2.96 -10.93
C THR A 231 -23.32 3.44 -12.02
N SER A 232 -24.10 4.49 -11.73
CA SER A 232 -25.06 5.07 -12.67
C SER A 232 -24.39 5.61 -13.94
N VAL A 233 -23.27 6.32 -13.79
CA VAL A 233 -22.49 6.84 -14.93
C VAL A 233 -21.90 5.69 -15.76
N SER A 234 -21.40 4.63 -15.12
CA SER A 234 -20.75 3.51 -15.82
C SER A 234 -21.74 2.64 -16.60
N LEU A 235 -22.99 2.53 -16.12
CA LEU A 235 -24.08 1.82 -16.80
C LEU A 235 -24.82 2.65 -17.83
N HIS A 236 -24.51 3.95 -17.92
CA HIS A 236 -25.19 4.83 -18.85
C HIS A 236 -24.97 4.32 -20.28
N PRO A 237 -26.03 4.21 -21.11
CA PRO A 237 -25.97 3.57 -22.43
C PRO A 237 -25.02 4.24 -23.42
N LYS A 238 -24.59 5.49 -23.15
CA LYS A 238 -23.56 6.19 -23.94
C LYS A 238 -22.12 5.82 -23.59
N VAL A 239 -21.87 5.28 -22.39
CA VAL A 239 -20.52 4.97 -21.90
C VAL A 239 -20.28 3.45 -21.87
N ASN A 240 -21.29 2.66 -21.45
CA ASN A 240 -21.26 1.18 -21.42
C ASN A 240 -19.94 0.58 -20.92
N ALA A 241 -19.36 1.15 -19.86
CA ALA A 241 -18.09 0.69 -19.29
C ALA A 241 -18.25 -0.55 -18.38
N GLY A 242 -19.49 -1.00 -18.15
CA GLY A 242 -19.81 -2.14 -17.30
C GLY A 242 -19.65 -1.88 -15.79
N PHE A 243 -19.73 -2.94 -15.00
CA PHE A 243 -19.70 -2.87 -13.53
C PHE A 243 -18.30 -2.96 -12.92
N LEU A 244 -17.27 -3.26 -13.72
CA LEU A 244 -15.90 -3.49 -13.24
C LEU A 244 -15.31 -2.24 -12.56
N THR A 245 -15.36 -1.11 -13.26
CA THR A 245 -14.83 0.16 -12.78
C THR A 245 -15.51 0.63 -11.49
N PRO A 246 -16.86 0.74 -11.40
CA PRO A 246 -17.51 1.17 -10.17
C PRO A 246 -17.38 0.16 -9.02
N GLY A 247 -17.26 -1.15 -9.30
CA GLY A 247 -17.06 -2.18 -8.28
C GLY A 247 -15.69 -2.06 -7.58
N LEU A 248 -14.61 -2.11 -8.36
CA LEU A 248 -13.24 -2.06 -7.82
C LEU A 248 -12.87 -0.68 -7.26
N MET A 249 -13.28 0.40 -7.93
CA MET A 249 -13.10 1.75 -7.41
C MET A 249 -13.94 1.97 -6.16
N GLY A 250 -15.16 1.43 -6.11
CA GLY A 250 -16.01 1.45 -4.93
C GLY A 250 -15.36 0.83 -3.71
N LEU A 251 -14.67 -0.31 -3.88
CA LEU A 251 -13.95 -0.97 -2.76
C LEU A 251 -12.88 -0.05 -2.19
N TYR A 252 -12.12 0.64 -3.06
CA TYR A 252 -11.10 1.58 -2.64
C TYR A 252 -11.69 2.75 -1.85
N VAL A 253 -12.77 3.37 -2.33
CA VAL A 253 -13.43 4.50 -1.65
C VAL A 253 -14.02 4.07 -0.31
N VAL A 254 -14.71 2.91 -0.26
CA VAL A 254 -15.26 2.36 0.99
C VAL A 254 -14.14 2.06 2.00
N PHE A 255 -13.00 1.54 1.54
CA PHE A 255 -11.84 1.30 2.39
C PHE A 255 -11.23 2.59 2.93
N LEU A 256 -11.12 3.65 2.11
CA LEU A 256 -10.64 4.96 2.57
C LEU A 256 -11.58 5.58 3.60
N CYS A 257 -12.90 5.49 3.37
CA CYS A 257 -13.92 5.94 4.32
C CYS A 257 -13.80 5.21 5.66
N TRP A 258 -13.65 3.88 5.62
CA TRP A 258 -13.40 3.07 6.82
C TRP A 258 -12.14 3.53 7.57
N CYS A 259 -11.04 3.80 6.86
CA CYS A 259 -9.80 4.30 7.46
C CYS A 259 -9.98 5.69 8.10
N ALA A 260 -10.72 6.59 7.44
CA ALA A 260 -10.99 7.93 7.94
C ALA A 260 -11.77 7.89 9.26
N ILE A 261 -12.87 7.13 9.30
CA ILE A 261 -13.71 6.98 10.51
C ILE A 261 -12.93 6.32 11.65
N ARG A 262 -12.08 5.34 11.34
CA ARG A 262 -11.22 4.68 12.34
C ARG A 262 -10.14 5.59 12.93
N SER A 263 -9.87 6.74 12.33
CA SER A 263 -8.90 7.71 12.82
C SER A 263 -9.50 8.65 13.88
N GLU A 264 -10.82 8.63 14.08
CA GLU A 264 -11.49 9.32 15.17
C GLU A 264 -11.07 8.71 16.53
N PRO A 265 -10.68 9.53 17.52
CA PRO A 265 -10.14 9.03 18.79
C PRO A 265 -11.19 8.23 19.57
N ALA A 266 -10.75 7.11 20.16
CA ALA A 266 -11.61 6.27 21.01
C ALA A 266 -11.95 7.02 22.32
N GLY A 267 -13.12 7.65 22.36
CA GLY A 267 -13.57 8.43 23.51
C GLY A 267 -14.81 9.28 23.22
N GLU A 268 -15.08 9.60 21.95
CA GLU A 268 -16.38 10.12 21.51
C GLU A 268 -17.35 8.95 21.32
N SER A 269 -18.61 9.12 21.74
CA SER A 269 -19.67 8.10 21.89
C SER A 269 -20.07 7.35 20.60
N CYS A 270 -19.34 7.54 19.52
CA CYS A 270 -19.69 7.10 18.17
C CYS A 270 -19.05 5.78 17.75
N ASN A 271 -18.11 5.21 18.51
CA ASN A 271 -17.41 3.98 18.13
C ASN A 271 -17.80 2.78 19.02
N ARG A 272 -18.79 2.00 18.60
CA ARG A 272 -19.25 0.78 19.31
C ARG A 272 -18.17 -0.31 19.41
N LYS A 273 -17.13 -0.24 18.56
CA LYS A 273 -16.03 -1.22 18.52
C LYS A 273 -14.94 -0.93 19.55
N ALA A 274 -14.88 0.28 20.10
CA ALA A 274 -13.93 0.62 21.17
C ALA A 274 -14.17 -0.24 22.44
N GLU A 275 -15.42 -0.64 22.72
CA GLU A 275 -15.77 -1.47 23.89
C GLU A 275 -15.58 -2.98 23.67
N ALA A 276 -15.61 -3.47 22.43
CA ALA A 276 -15.52 -4.91 22.11
C ALA A 276 -14.09 -5.39 21.74
N SER A 277 -13.11 -4.49 21.63
CA SER A 277 -11.83 -4.78 20.97
C SER A 277 -10.76 -5.34 21.92
N ARG A 278 -10.97 -6.55 22.43
CA ARG A 278 -9.87 -7.46 22.82
C ARG A 278 -9.72 -8.68 21.89
N ARG A 279 -10.62 -8.82 20.89
CA ARG A 279 -10.67 -9.97 19.97
C ARG A 279 -10.33 -9.63 18.50
N THR A 280 -10.28 -8.35 18.15
CA THR A 280 -10.11 -7.88 16.76
C THR A 280 -8.65 -7.84 16.29
N ASP A 281 -7.67 -7.82 17.20
CA ASP A 281 -6.25 -7.68 16.83
C ASP A 281 -5.75 -8.86 15.99
N TRP A 282 -6.18 -10.08 16.32
CA TRP A 282 -5.86 -11.29 15.55
C TRP A 282 -6.46 -11.30 14.15
N LEU A 283 -7.69 -10.79 13.99
CA LEU A 283 -8.34 -10.70 12.68
C LEU A 283 -7.68 -9.63 11.81
N THR A 284 -7.20 -8.54 12.40
CA THR A 284 -6.48 -7.49 11.67
C THR A 284 -5.11 -7.99 11.21
N ILE A 285 -4.41 -8.78 12.05
CA ILE A 285 -3.16 -9.46 11.69
C ILE A 285 -3.39 -10.49 10.58
N ILE A 286 -4.47 -11.27 10.65
CA ILE A 286 -4.84 -12.25 9.61
C ILE A 286 -5.23 -11.54 8.31
N VAL A 287 -5.97 -10.42 8.37
CA VAL A 287 -6.34 -9.63 7.20
C VAL A 287 -5.12 -8.96 6.59
N ILE A 288 -4.21 -8.36 7.37
CA ILE A 288 -2.96 -7.80 6.85
C ILE A 288 -2.09 -8.90 6.25
N SER A 289 -1.97 -10.06 6.88
CA SER A 289 -1.27 -11.23 6.35
C SER A 289 -1.86 -11.72 5.03
N ARG A 290 -3.20 -11.81 4.94
CA ARG A 290 -3.94 -12.23 3.75
C ARG A 290 -3.88 -11.18 2.65
N SER A 291 -3.99 -9.89 2.99
CA SER A 291 -3.86 -8.74 2.09
C SER A 291 -2.44 -8.55 1.59
N LEU A 292 -1.42 -8.84 2.41
CA LEU A 292 0.00 -8.84 2.01
C LEU A 292 0.29 -9.98 1.04
N LYS A 293 -0.23 -11.18 1.32
CA LYS A 293 -0.15 -12.33 0.40
C LYS A 293 -0.95 -12.06 -0.88
N ALA A 294 -2.13 -11.46 -0.78
CA ALA A 294 -2.95 -11.10 -1.92
C ALA A 294 -2.32 -10.00 -2.76
N LEU A 295 -1.69 -8.98 -2.15
CA LEU A 295 -0.96 -7.92 -2.86
C LEU A 295 0.34 -8.44 -3.48
N LEU A 296 1.09 -9.31 -2.79
CA LEU A 296 2.24 -10.02 -3.36
C LEU A 296 1.80 -10.90 -4.54
N LEU A 297 0.69 -11.62 -4.39
CA LEU A 297 0.11 -12.47 -5.43
C LEU A 297 -0.45 -11.63 -6.58
N HIS A 298 -1.08 -10.48 -6.32
CA HIS A 298 -1.55 -9.54 -7.34
C HIS A 298 -0.37 -8.90 -8.07
N CYS A 299 0.70 -8.55 -7.35
CA CYS A 299 1.93 -8.05 -7.95
C CYS A 299 2.67 -9.15 -8.74
N LEU A 300 2.46 -10.43 -8.39
CA LEU A 300 2.94 -11.58 -9.17
C LEU A 300 2.05 -11.93 -10.37
N LEU A 301 0.74 -11.66 -10.32
CA LEU A 301 -0.24 -11.96 -11.37
C LEU A 301 -0.43 -10.82 -12.38
N LEU A 302 0.02 -9.61 -12.05
CA LEU A 302 -0.01 -8.43 -12.94
C LEU A 302 1.32 -8.19 -13.66
N LEU A 303 2.22 -9.15 -13.58
CA LEU A 303 3.51 -9.24 -14.24
C LEU A 303 3.60 -10.57 -14.98
#